data_AF-A0A0D2NDE8-F1
#
_entry.id   AF-A0A0D2NDE8-F1
#
_cell.length_a   1.000
_cell.length_b   1.000
_cell.length_c   1.000
_cell.angle_alpha   90.00
_cell.angle_beta   90.00
_cell.angle_gamma   90.00
#
_symmetry.space_group_name_H-M   'P 1'
#
loop_
_entity.id
_entity.type
_entity.pdbx_description
1 polymer ?
#
loop_
_entity_poly.entity_id
_entity_poly.type
_entity_poly.pdbx_seq_one_letter_code
_entity_poly.pdbx_strand_id
1 'polypeptide(L)'
;MVAVNTVFPAFRSLLDNAEIPNDEAIDDDLEGERETLPELTLADRLPPVSDGISRWRKSITGASKGITDKTDGDYQRLAKQCAEFLVNNGIIKSIEQFLCLNPPAESPEYIITFIINESDEMTLKGKIKPYGAAIGTFSHAQKIRAAITHAFGRVHGLGNTSWHRDEISSCMQGNPSVSLQVSSYMLSLCTRKTRSGEIPTSGQAIISDALKKLHLFNENWELREYPPPNAHSTKHSDLDKVPLDDTENQLLASDEWGGSMARREIQAIYLIAFFCLLRSDEVLKIRREHLILSKDGQTVTVTLPF
;
A
#
# COMPACT_ATOMS: atom_id res chain seq x y z
N MET A 1 -19.30 28.12 -11.70
CA MET A 1 -18.85 29.15 -10.75
C MET A 1 -19.29 28.72 -9.36
N VAL A 2 -18.46 27.95 -8.65
CA VAL A 2 -18.75 27.58 -7.25
C VAL A 2 -18.23 28.72 -6.40
N ALA A 3 -19.14 29.55 -5.89
CA ALA A 3 -18.77 30.59 -4.95
C ALA A 3 -18.53 29.92 -3.58
N VAL A 4 -17.26 29.80 -3.18
CA VAL A 4 -16.84 29.34 -1.84
C VAL A 4 -17.06 30.50 -0.85
N ASN A 5 -18.31 30.94 -0.70
CA ASN A 5 -18.66 32.24 -0.12
C ASN A 5 -18.94 32.23 1.39
N THR A 6 -18.73 31.13 2.09
CA THR A 6 -19.14 31.02 3.52
C THR A 6 -18.18 30.25 4.42
N VAL A 7 -17.06 29.76 3.90
CA VAL A 7 -16.34 28.68 4.60
C VAL A 7 -15.46 29.19 5.75
N PHE A 8 -14.72 30.30 5.63
CA PHE A 8 -13.67 30.63 6.60
C PHE A 8 -14.14 31.00 8.03
N PRO A 9 -15.15 31.87 8.26
CA PRO A 9 -15.62 32.20 9.61
C PRO A 9 -16.45 31.08 10.26
N ALA A 10 -17.21 30.32 9.45
CA ALA A 10 -17.99 29.17 9.92
C ALA A 10 -17.10 27.98 10.31
N PHE A 11 -15.92 27.87 9.70
CA PHE A 11 -14.94 26.82 9.96
C PHE A 11 -14.46 26.81 11.42
N ARG A 12 -14.18 27.98 12.00
CA ARG A 12 -13.71 28.07 13.40
C ARG A 12 -14.75 27.53 14.40
N SER A 13 -16.03 27.78 14.14
CA SER A 13 -17.15 27.30 14.97
C SER A 13 -17.43 25.80 14.81
N LEU A 14 -17.24 25.25 13.60
CA LEU A 14 -17.47 23.81 13.33
C LEU A 14 -16.34 22.94 13.92
N LEU A 15 -15.12 23.47 13.97
CA LEU A 15 -13.93 22.78 14.47
C LEU A 15 -13.89 22.64 15.99
N ASP A 16 -14.63 23.46 16.74
CA ASP A 16 -14.65 23.44 18.20
C ASP A 16 -15.68 22.45 18.80
N ASN A 17 -16.52 21.82 17.96
CA ASN A 17 -17.66 20.99 18.40
C ASN A 17 -17.59 19.49 18.01
N ALA A 18 -16.48 19.01 17.44
CA ALA A 18 -16.35 17.61 17.05
C ALA A 18 -15.65 16.77 18.16
N GLU A 19 -16.42 15.91 18.84
CA GLU A 19 -15.85 14.87 19.70
C GLU A 19 -15.05 13.87 18.87
N ILE A 20 -13.81 13.62 19.29
CA ILE A 20 -12.84 12.76 18.62
C ILE A 20 -13.14 11.30 19.00
N PRO A 21 -13.50 10.41 18.05
CA PRO A 21 -13.52 8.99 18.32
C PRO A 21 -12.09 8.48 18.44
N ASN A 22 -11.87 7.60 19.42
CA ASN A 22 -10.61 6.88 19.60
C ASN A 22 -10.50 5.80 18.51
N ASP A 23 -9.90 6.14 17.38
CA ASP A 23 -9.55 5.17 16.35
C ASP A 23 -8.15 4.62 16.63
N GLU A 24 -8.10 3.41 17.20
CA GLU A 24 -6.94 2.54 17.13
C GLU A 24 -6.72 2.17 15.66
N ALA A 25 -5.72 2.79 15.06
CA ALA A 25 -5.34 2.60 13.67
C ALA A 25 -4.89 1.15 13.42
N ILE A 26 -5.59 0.48 12.51
CA ILE A 26 -5.18 -0.79 11.92
C ILE A 26 -4.12 -0.43 10.86
N ASP A 27 -2.88 -0.81 11.13
CA ASP A 27 -1.74 -0.65 10.21
C ASP A 27 -1.88 -1.69 9.08
N ASP A 28 -2.25 -1.23 7.88
CA ASP A 28 -2.59 -2.09 6.75
C ASP A 28 -1.32 -2.36 5.91
N ASP A 29 -0.84 -3.60 6.00
CA ASP A 29 0.32 -4.29 5.39
C ASP A 29 0.36 -4.28 3.83
N LEU A 30 -0.09 -3.21 3.17
CA LEU A 30 -0.22 -3.13 1.70
C LEU A 30 0.99 -2.58 0.95
N GLU A 31 2.09 -2.30 1.64
CA GLU A 31 3.40 -1.95 1.04
C GLU A 31 4.40 -3.11 1.07
N GLY A 32 3.94 -4.38 1.11
CA GLY A 32 4.80 -5.57 1.15
C GLY A 32 5.75 -5.80 -0.04
N GLU A 33 5.74 -4.94 -1.06
CA GLU A 33 6.74 -4.93 -2.15
C GLU A 33 7.74 -3.76 -2.06
N ARG A 34 7.64 -2.87 -1.06
CA ARG A 34 8.76 -1.97 -0.75
C ARG A 34 9.86 -2.80 -0.11
N GLU A 35 11.02 -2.78 -0.77
CA GLU A 35 12.22 -3.53 -0.46
C GLU A 35 12.50 -3.56 1.06
N THR A 36 12.08 -4.63 1.72
CA THR A 36 12.57 -4.95 3.06
C THR A 36 14.02 -5.35 2.88
N LEU A 37 14.92 -4.37 3.06
CA LEU A 37 16.35 -4.64 3.13
C LEU A 37 16.56 -5.62 4.29
N PRO A 38 17.19 -6.79 4.06
CA PRO A 38 17.46 -7.73 5.14
C PRO A 38 18.34 -7.05 6.20
N GLU A 39 18.03 -7.29 7.47
CA GLU A 39 18.81 -6.79 8.61
C GLU A 39 20.22 -7.40 8.55
N LEU A 40 21.21 -6.58 8.18
CA LEU A 40 22.61 -7.03 8.05
C LEU A 40 23.19 -7.35 9.42
N THR A 41 23.65 -8.58 9.61
CA THR A 41 24.27 -9.00 10.86
C THR A 41 25.73 -8.54 10.93
N LEU A 42 26.30 -8.48 12.14
CA LEU A 42 27.71 -8.11 12.34
C LEU A 42 28.68 -9.07 11.61
N ALA A 43 28.26 -10.30 11.34
CA ALA A 43 29.01 -11.30 10.59
C ALA A 43 29.11 -10.95 9.09
N ASP A 44 28.17 -10.18 8.55
CA ASP A 44 28.15 -9.74 7.15
C ASP A 44 29.15 -8.61 6.86
N ARG A 45 29.75 -8.01 7.90
CA ARG A 45 30.70 -6.88 7.80
C ARG A 45 32.18 -7.28 7.77
N LEU A 46 32.53 -8.57 7.93
CA LEU A 46 33.92 -9.03 7.94
C LEU A 46 34.38 -9.52 6.55
N PRO A 47 35.60 -9.14 6.10
CA PRO A 47 36.12 -9.57 4.80
C PRO A 47 36.33 -11.10 4.76
N PRO A 48 35.83 -11.83 3.74
CA PRO A 48 35.91 -13.28 3.70
C PRO A 48 37.28 -13.80 3.31
N VAL A 49 37.70 -14.87 4.01
CA VAL A 49 38.75 -15.78 3.57
C VAL A 49 38.11 -16.85 2.66
N SER A 50 38.53 -16.84 1.39
CA SER A 50 38.50 -17.91 0.35
C SER A 50 37.24 -18.71 -0.04
N ASP A 51 36.03 -18.43 0.44
CA ASP A 51 34.81 -19.12 -0.07
C ASP A 51 34.12 -18.32 -1.19
N GLY A 52 34.15 -18.83 -2.42
CA GLY A 52 33.69 -18.16 -3.65
C GLY A 52 32.16 -17.88 -3.78
N ILE A 53 31.60 -18.03 -5.00
CA ILE A 53 30.20 -17.67 -5.34
C ILE A 53 29.15 -18.31 -4.41
N SER A 54 29.45 -19.45 -3.78
CA SER A 54 28.53 -20.16 -2.88
C SER A 54 28.11 -19.34 -1.65
N ARG A 55 28.97 -18.45 -1.12
CA ARG A 55 28.59 -17.53 -0.03
C ARG A 55 27.55 -16.52 -0.54
N TRP A 56 27.83 -15.94 -1.71
CA TRP A 56 26.98 -14.93 -2.33
C TRP A 56 25.62 -15.50 -2.69
N ARG A 57 25.53 -16.78 -3.08
CA ARG A 57 24.23 -17.42 -3.35
C ARG A 57 23.27 -17.35 -2.16
N LYS A 58 23.73 -17.60 -0.94
CA LYS A 58 22.85 -17.51 0.25
C LYS A 58 22.37 -16.08 0.49
N SER A 59 23.28 -15.11 0.44
CA SER A 59 22.95 -13.69 0.61
C SER A 59 22.05 -13.17 -0.52
N ILE A 60 22.31 -13.56 -1.77
CA ILE A 60 21.49 -13.22 -2.94
C ILE A 60 20.12 -13.86 -2.81
N THR A 61 20.03 -15.15 -2.46
CA THR A 61 18.73 -15.82 -2.26
C THR A 61 17.95 -15.14 -1.14
N GLY A 62 18.58 -14.80 -0.01
CA GLY A 62 17.95 -14.08 1.09
C GLY A 62 17.47 -12.68 0.69
N ALA A 63 18.33 -11.87 0.07
CA ALA A 63 17.98 -10.53 -0.40
C ALA A 63 16.91 -10.56 -1.51
N SER A 64 16.92 -11.58 -2.37
CA SER A 64 15.94 -11.75 -3.45
C SER A 64 14.59 -12.33 -3.01
N LYS A 65 14.47 -12.73 -1.73
CA LYS A 65 13.22 -13.26 -1.16
C LYS A 65 12.13 -12.18 -1.17
N GLY A 66 12.50 -10.94 -0.85
CA GLY A 66 11.61 -9.77 -0.93
C GLY A 66 10.41 -9.81 0.02
N ILE A 67 10.35 -10.79 0.92
CA ILE A 67 9.34 -10.93 1.97
C ILE A 67 10.00 -11.40 3.27
N THR A 68 9.44 -11.00 4.40
CA THR A 68 9.92 -11.47 5.71
C THR A 68 9.60 -12.96 5.91
N ASP A 69 10.35 -13.64 6.78
CA ASP A 69 10.09 -15.05 7.11
C ASP A 69 8.70 -15.26 7.73
N LYS A 70 8.20 -14.27 8.47
CA LYS A 70 6.84 -14.28 9.02
C LYS A 70 5.80 -14.26 7.89
N THR A 71 5.94 -13.34 6.94
CA THR A 71 5.06 -13.22 5.78
C THR A 71 5.09 -14.49 4.92
N ASP A 72 6.26 -15.07 4.70
CA ASP A 72 6.43 -16.35 3.98
C ASP A 72 5.69 -17.49 4.69
N GLY A 73 5.84 -17.62 6.01
CA GLY A 73 5.11 -18.60 6.80
C GLY A 73 3.58 -18.42 6.73
N ASP A 74 3.10 -17.18 6.80
CA ASP A 74 1.68 -16.86 6.67
C ASP A 74 1.13 -17.19 5.27
N TYR A 75 1.91 -16.92 4.22
CA TYR A 75 1.55 -17.26 2.84
C TYR A 75 1.50 -18.76 2.61
N GLN A 76 2.49 -19.50 3.10
CA GLN A 76 2.49 -20.97 3.02
C GLN A 76 1.28 -21.56 3.75
N ARG A 77 0.93 -21.02 4.93
CA ARG A 77 -0.25 -21.46 5.69
C ARG A 77 -1.55 -21.21 4.90
N LEU A 78 -1.73 -20.02 4.33
CA LEU A 78 -2.94 -19.68 3.56
C LEU A 78 -3.07 -20.53 2.28
N ALA A 79 -1.97 -20.73 1.55
CA ALA A 79 -1.97 -21.59 0.36
C ALA A 79 -2.33 -23.05 0.72
N LYS A 80 -1.81 -23.56 1.84
CA LYS A 80 -2.14 -24.90 2.35
C LYS A 80 -3.61 -24.99 2.77
N GLN A 81 -4.14 -23.99 3.47
CA GLN A 81 -5.56 -23.94 3.85
C GLN A 81 -6.48 -23.96 2.62
N CYS A 82 -6.11 -23.24 1.55
CA CYS A 82 -6.82 -23.31 0.28
C CYS A 82 -6.85 -24.74 -0.28
N ALA A 83 -5.71 -25.43 -0.31
CA ALA A 83 -5.64 -26.80 -0.83
C ALA A 83 -6.43 -27.80 0.05
N GLU A 84 -6.31 -27.69 1.37
CA GLU A 84 -7.09 -28.50 2.33
C GLU A 84 -8.60 -28.28 2.16
N PHE A 85 -9.03 -27.02 1.95
CA PHE A 85 -10.42 -26.71 1.64
C PHE A 85 -10.91 -27.43 0.39
N LEU A 86 -10.11 -27.45 -0.69
CA LEU A 86 -10.48 -28.14 -1.94
C LEU A 86 -10.59 -29.66 -1.74
N VAL A 87 -9.69 -30.25 -0.95
CA VAL A 87 -9.74 -31.68 -0.58
C VAL A 87 -10.99 -31.99 0.25
N ASN A 88 -11.26 -31.19 1.28
CA ASN A 88 -12.40 -31.39 2.19
C ASN A 88 -13.74 -31.26 1.48
N ASN A 89 -13.82 -30.45 0.42
CA ASN A 89 -15.02 -30.33 -0.42
C ASN A 89 -15.07 -31.36 -1.57
N GLY A 90 -14.09 -32.27 -1.67
CA GLY A 90 -14.04 -33.30 -2.70
C GLY A 90 -13.80 -32.77 -4.12
N ILE A 91 -13.26 -31.55 -4.26
CA ILE A 91 -12.95 -30.93 -5.55
C ILE A 91 -11.67 -31.55 -6.12
N ILE A 92 -10.68 -31.81 -5.26
CA ILE A 92 -9.43 -32.50 -5.58
C ILE A 92 -9.20 -33.66 -4.62
N LYS A 93 -8.35 -34.62 -5.01
CA LYS A 93 -8.07 -35.81 -4.19
C LYS A 93 -6.99 -35.58 -3.15
N SER A 94 -6.02 -34.73 -3.45
CA SER A 94 -4.88 -34.45 -2.57
C SER A 94 -4.36 -33.03 -2.77
N ILE A 95 -3.61 -32.51 -1.80
CA ILE A 95 -3.04 -31.16 -1.82
C ILE A 95 -2.06 -31.02 -2.99
N GLU A 96 -1.28 -32.07 -3.26
CA GLU A 96 -0.26 -32.13 -4.31
C GLU A 96 -0.87 -32.11 -5.71
N GLN A 97 -2.17 -32.39 -5.85
CA GLN A 97 -2.86 -32.22 -7.12
C GLN A 97 -2.99 -30.74 -7.49
N PHE A 98 -3.13 -29.84 -6.52
CA PHE A 98 -3.31 -28.41 -6.74
C PHE A 98 -2.02 -27.62 -6.58
N LEU A 99 -1.29 -27.82 -5.48
CA LEU A 99 -0.02 -27.16 -5.20
C LEU A 99 1.13 -27.94 -5.84
N CYS A 100 1.27 -27.82 -7.16
CA CYS A 100 2.32 -28.50 -7.94
C CYS A 100 2.79 -27.71 -9.16
N LEU A 101 3.79 -28.28 -9.85
CA LEU A 101 4.39 -27.73 -11.08
C LEU A 101 3.45 -27.78 -12.30
N ASN A 102 2.39 -28.59 -12.28
CA ASN A 102 1.46 -28.72 -13.40
C ASN A 102 0.02 -28.74 -12.85
N PRO A 103 -0.47 -27.61 -12.32
CA PRO A 103 -1.75 -27.60 -11.66
C PRO A 103 -2.89 -27.75 -12.69
N PRO A 104 -4.07 -28.26 -12.30
CA PRO A 104 -5.21 -28.48 -13.20
C PRO A 104 -5.62 -27.23 -13.95
N ALA A 105 -6.26 -27.38 -15.12
CA ALA A 105 -6.65 -26.23 -15.93
C ALA A 105 -7.64 -25.31 -15.21
N GLU A 106 -8.45 -25.89 -14.33
CA GLU A 106 -9.48 -25.28 -13.49
C GLU A 106 -8.93 -24.65 -12.21
N SER A 107 -7.60 -24.58 -12.06
CA SER A 107 -6.96 -23.99 -10.88
C SER A 107 -7.41 -22.55 -10.57
N PRO A 108 -7.61 -21.65 -11.56
CA PRO A 108 -8.21 -20.34 -11.30
C PRO A 108 -9.57 -20.42 -10.60
N GLU A 109 -10.45 -21.33 -11.03
CA GLU A 109 -11.76 -21.54 -10.45
C GLU A 109 -11.65 -22.07 -9.02
N TYR A 110 -10.67 -22.93 -8.74
CA TYR A 110 -10.40 -23.41 -7.37
C TYR A 110 -9.99 -22.28 -6.43
N ILE A 111 -9.14 -21.38 -6.89
CA ILE A 111 -8.72 -20.19 -6.14
C ILE A 111 -9.93 -19.29 -5.85
N ILE A 112 -10.74 -19.00 -6.87
CA ILE A 112 -11.96 -18.19 -6.74
C ILE A 112 -12.93 -18.85 -5.77
N THR A 113 -13.12 -20.17 -5.85
CA THR A 113 -13.99 -20.95 -4.95
C THR A 113 -13.57 -20.75 -3.49
N PHE A 114 -12.27 -20.80 -3.20
CA PHE A 114 -11.78 -20.57 -1.83
C PHE A 114 -12.00 -19.11 -1.40
N ILE A 115 -11.72 -18.13 -2.26
CA ILE A 115 -11.97 -16.71 -1.94
C ILE A 115 -13.47 -16.44 -1.70
N ILE A 116 -14.36 -17.06 -2.47
CA ILE A 116 -15.82 -16.99 -2.25
C ILE A 116 -16.14 -17.50 -0.83
N ASN A 117 -15.60 -18.66 -0.47
CA ASN A 117 -15.85 -19.26 0.83
C ASN A 117 -15.36 -18.40 1.99
N GLU A 118 -14.19 -17.80 1.90
CA GLU A 118 -13.62 -17.03 3.01
C GLU A 118 -14.14 -15.59 3.07
N SER A 119 -14.32 -14.94 1.93
CA SER A 119 -14.44 -13.48 1.86
C SER A 119 -15.73 -12.96 1.22
N ASP A 120 -16.51 -13.78 0.53
CA ASP A 120 -17.74 -13.32 -0.13
C ASP A 120 -18.98 -13.53 0.76
N GLU A 121 -20.03 -12.73 0.53
CA GLU A 121 -21.33 -12.89 1.19
C GLU A 121 -22.09 -14.09 0.63
N MET A 122 -21.77 -14.50 -0.60
CA MET A 122 -22.38 -15.64 -1.26
C MET A 122 -21.63 -16.93 -0.93
N THR A 123 -22.39 -18.01 -0.79
CA THR A 123 -21.89 -19.38 -0.73
C THR A 123 -21.64 -19.90 -2.15
N LEU A 124 -20.87 -20.98 -2.28
CA LEU A 124 -20.64 -21.67 -3.55
C LEU A 124 -21.92 -22.13 -4.26
N LYS A 125 -23.01 -22.30 -3.50
CA LYS A 125 -24.33 -22.66 -4.03
C LYS A 125 -25.17 -21.46 -4.48
N GLY A 126 -24.58 -20.26 -4.50
CA GLY A 126 -25.26 -19.00 -4.85
C GLY A 126 -26.24 -18.50 -3.80
N LYS A 127 -26.22 -19.05 -2.58
CA LYS A 127 -27.05 -18.58 -1.45
C LYS A 127 -26.28 -17.58 -0.60
N ILE A 128 -26.95 -16.58 -0.04
CA ILE A 128 -26.35 -15.65 0.93
C ILE A 128 -25.99 -16.42 2.21
N LYS A 129 -24.80 -16.16 2.77
CA LYS A 129 -24.36 -16.71 4.05
C LYS A 129 -25.30 -16.26 5.18
N PRO A 130 -25.51 -17.08 6.22
CA PRO A 130 -26.37 -16.70 7.34
C PRO A 130 -25.82 -15.46 8.05
N TYR A 131 -26.72 -14.65 8.60
CA TYR A 131 -26.36 -13.47 9.38
C TYR A 131 -25.44 -13.85 10.55
N GLY A 132 -24.33 -13.12 10.73
CA GLY A 132 -23.33 -13.40 11.75
C GLY A 132 -22.27 -14.45 11.38
N ALA A 133 -22.34 -15.04 10.18
CA ALA A 133 -21.19 -15.78 9.65
C ALA A 133 -19.99 -14.83 9.50
N ALA A 134 -18.79 -15.30 9.84
CA ALA A 134 -17.58 -14.55 9.57
C ALA A 134 -17.42 -14.39 8.04
N ILE A 135 -17.33 -13.14 7.58
CA ILE A 135 -17.07 -12.80 6.18
C ILE A 135 -15.77 -12.01 6.17
N GLY A 136 -14.73 -12.57 5.55
CA GLY A 136 -13.45 -11.89 5.41
C GLY A 136 -13.57 -10.56 4.65
N THR A 137 -12.67 -9.62 4.96
CA THR A 137 -12.54 -8.33 4.26
C THR A 137 -11.96 -8.52 2.85
N PHE A 138 -12.04 -7.49 2.01
CA PHE A 138 -11.32 -7.47 0.74
C PHE A 138 -9.81 -7.60 0.93
N SER A 139 -9.24 -6.95 1.96
CA SER A 139 -7.82 -7.12 2.32
C SER A 139 -7.47 -8.57 2.64
N HIS A 140 -8.37 -9.33 3.29
CA HIS A 140 -8.18 -10.76 3.52
C HIS A 140 -8.17 -11.56 2.21
N ALA A 141 -9.09 -11.27 1.28
CA ALA A 141 -9.10 -11.87 -0.05
C ALA A 141 -7.81 -11.56 -0.85
N GLN A 142 -7.29 -10.34 -0.75
CA GLN A 142 -6.00 -9.95 -1.35
C GLN A 142 -4.84 -10.75 -0.75
N LYS A 143 -4.81 -10.92 0.57
CA LYS A 143 -3.80 -11.76 1.25
C LYS A 143 -3.87 -13.21 0.80
N ILE A 144 -5.06 -13.79 0.64
CA ILE A 144 -5.24 -15.14 0.07
C ILE A 144 -4.66 -15.21 -1.35
N ARG A 145 -5.01 -14.26 -2.22
CA ARG A 145 -4.49 -14.23 -3.59
C ARG A 145 -2.96 -14.11 -3.61
N ALA A 146 -2.39 -13.20 -2.81
CA ALA A 146 -0.95 -13.00 -2.71
C ALA A 146 -0.23 -14.27 -2.23
N ALA A 147 -0.78 -14.93 -1.22
CA ALA A 147 -0.26 -16.20 -0.72
C ALA A 147 -0.22 -17.30 -1.80
N ILE A 148 -1.29 -17.43 -2.58
CA ILE A 148 -1.36 -18.42 -3.66
C ILE A 148 -0.43 -18.04 -4.82
N THR A 149 -0.34 -16.75 -5.17
CA THR A 149 0.65 -16.25 -6.14
C THR A 149 2.07 -16.61 -5.70
N HIS A 150 2.40 -16.39 -4.42
CA HIS A 150 3.70 -16.72 -3.86
C HIS A 150 3.98 -18.23 -3.91
N ALA A 151 3.00 -19.06 -3.52
CA ALA A 151 3.15 -20.52 -3.56
C ALA A 151 3.45 -21.02 -4.99
N PHE A 152 2.64 -20.64 -5.97
CA PHE A 152 2.89 -21.07 -7.35
C PHE A 152 4.16 -20.45 -7.95
N GLY A 153 4.39 -19.16 -7.70
CA GLY A 153 5.49 -18.43 -8.31
C GLY A 153 6.86 -18.82 -7.76
N ARG A 154 6.99 -18.88 -6.42
CA ARG A 154 8.27 -19.11 -5.73
C ARG A 154 8.46 -20.56 -5.30
N VAL A 155 7.46 -21.17 -4.64
CA VAL A 155 7.59 -22.53 -4.09
C VAL A 155 7.55 -23.57 -5.20
N HIS A 156 6.63 -23.43 -6.16
CA HIS A 156 6.50 -24.35 -7.30
C HIS A 156 7.17 -23.87 -8.58
N GLY A 157 7.82 -22.69 -8.58
CA GLY A 157 8.65 -22.25 -9.69
C GLY A 157 7.90 -21.92 -10.99
N LEU A 158 6.60 -21.65 -10.94
CA LEU A 158 5.81 -21.24 -12.12
C LEU A 158 6.02 -19.77 -12.50
N GLY A 159 6.68 -18.99 -11.62
CA GLY A 159 6.88 -17.55 -11.80
C GLY A 159 5.58 -16.74 -11.74
N ASN A 160 5.60 -15.57 -12.38
CA ASN A 160 4.49 -14.61 -12.42
C ASN A 160 3.90 -14.45 -13.83
N THR A 161 4.14 -15.41 -14.73
CA THR A 161 3.58 -15.38 -16.08
C THR A 161 2.08 -15.63 -16.03
N SER A 162 1.34 -14.96 -16.91
CA SER A 162 -0.12 -15.11 -16.98
C SER A 162 -0.50 -16.56 -17.26
N TRP A 163 -1.58 -17.04 -16.63
CA TRP A 163 -2.11 -18.38 -16.86
C TRP A 163 -2.67 -18.51 -18.28
N HIS A 164 -2.06 -19.36 -19.09
CA HIS A 164 -2.45 -19.56 -20.50
C HIS A 164 -2.25 -21.01 -20.92
N ARG A 165 -2.92 -21.41 -22.00
CA ARG A 165 -2.67 -22.70 -22.65
C ARG A 165 -1.49 -22.54 -23.60
N ASP A 166 -0.47 -23.35 -23.42
CA ASP A 166 0.64 -23.41 -24.37
C ASP A 166 0.18 -24.11 -25.66
N GLU A 167 0.44 -23.50 -26.81
CA GLU A 167 0.03 -23.98 -28.12
C GLU A 167 0.70 -25.31 -28.49
N ILE A 168 1.93 -25.52 -28.02
CA ILE A 168 2.74 -26.70 -28.38
C ILE A 168 2.40 -27.88 -27.47
N SER A 169 2.50 -27.70 -26.16
CA SER A 169 2.23 -28.79 -25.22
C SER A 169 0.73 -29.03 -25.00
N SER A 170 -0.14 -28.08 -25.37
CA SER A 170 -1.56 -28.06 -25.01
C SER A 170 -1.82 -28.08 -23.49
N CYS A 171 -0.77 -27.98 -22.67
CA CYS A 171 -0.85 -27.90 -21.22
C CYS A 171 -1.07 -26.45 -20.77
N MET A 172 -1.63 -26.28 -19.58
CA MET A 172 -1.72 -24.95 -18.98
C MET A 172 -0.37 -24.57 -18.37
N GLN A 173 0.08 -23.36 -18.62
CA GLN A 173 1.33 -22.80 -18.12
C GLN A 173 1.11 -21.43 -17.45
N GLY A 174 2.05 -21.07 -16.58
CA GLY A 174 2.05 -19.83 -15.81
C GLY A 174 1.46 -20.01 -14.43
N ASN A 175 1.07 -18.90 -13.79
CA ASN A 175 0.56 -18.93 -12.42
C ASN A 175 -0.97 -18.72 -12.40
N PRO A 176 -1.77 -19.67 -11.88
CA PRO A 176 -3.23 -19.59 -11.95
C PRO A 176 -3.83 -18.40 -11.17
N SER A 177 -3.14 -17.87 -10.15
CA SER A 177 -3.62 -16.70 -9.37
C SER A 177 -3.51 -15.37 -10.11
N VAL A 178 -2.69 -15.30 -11.16
CA VAL A 178 -2.53 -14.14 -12.06
C VAL A 178 -3.34 -14.30 -13.35
N SER A 179 -4.24 -15.29 -13.40
CA SER A 179 -5.20 -15.45 -14.50
C SER A 179 -6.15 -14.26 -14.62
N LEU A 180 -6.71 -14.07 -15.82
CA LEU A 180 -7.74 -13.07 -16.08
C LEU A 180 -9.00 -13.33 -15.23
N GLN A 181 -9.36 -14.59 -15.03
CA GLN A 181 -10.55 -14.99 -14.26
C GLN A 181 -10.43 -14.56 -12.80
N VAL A 182 -9.32 -14.87 -12.12
CA VAL A 182 -9.09 -14.46 -10.72
C VAL A 182 -9.06 -12.94 -10.62
N SER A 183 -8.38 -12.25 -11.56
CA SER A 183 -8.30 -10.78 -11.56
C SER A 183 -9.68 -10.12 -11.71
N SER A 184 -10.50 -10.62 -12.64
CA SER A 184 -11.86 -10.12 -12.89
C SER A 184 -12.78 -10.36 -11.69
N TYR A 185 -12.65 -11.53 -11.04
CA TYR A 185 -13.37 -11.84 -9.82
C TYR A 185 -12.97 -10.91 -8.67
N MET A 186 -11.67 -10.66 -8.47
CA MET A 186 -11.18 -9.76 -7.40
C MET A 186 -11.69 -8.33 -7.58
N LEU A 187 -11.71 -7.79 -8.80
CA LEU A 187 -12.27 -6.46 -9.08
C LEU A 187 -13.78 -6.40 -8.76
N SER A 188 -14.50 -7.45 -9.14
CA SER A 188 -15.93 -7.57 -8.84
C SER A 188 -16.19 -7.68 -7.34
N LEU A 189 -15.37 -8.46 -6.63
CA LEU A 189 -15.43 -8.61 -5.18
C LEU A 189 -15.16 -7.27 -4.48
N CYS A 190 -14.11 -6.55 -4.87
CA CYS A 190 -13.80 -5.21 -4.37
C CYS A 190 -15.03 -4.29 -4.48
N THR A 191 -15.65 -4.26 -5.66
CA THR A 191 -16.83 -3.42 -5.91
C THR A 191 -18.01 -3.82 -5.03
N ARG A 192 -18.26 -5.13 -4.84
CA ARG A 192 -19.32 -5.62 -3.93
C ARG A 192 -19.04 -5.21 -2.49
N LYS A 193 -17.81 -5.40 -2.01
CA LYS A 193 -17.39 -5.02 -0.66
C LYS A 193 -17.56 -3.54 -0.40
N THR A 194 -17.14 -2.69 -1.33
CA THR A 194 -17.37 -1.24 -1.26
C THR A 194 -18.85 -0.89 -1.20
N ARG A 195 -19.70 -1.56 -1.98
CA ARG A 195 -21.16 -1.34 -1.93
C ARG A 195 -21.79 -1.81 -0.62
N SER A 196 -21.23 -2.84 0.02
CA SER A 196 -21.63 -3.29 1.36
C SER A 196 -21.08 -2.41 2.48
N GLY A 197 -20.37 -1.31 2.16
CA GLY A 197 -19.87 -0.34 3.12
C GLY A 197 -18.43 -0.57 3.57
N GLU A 198 -17.70 -1.53 3.00
CA GLU A 198 -16.27 -1.67 3.26
C GLU A 198 -15.49 -0.49 2.66
N ILE A 199 -14.65 0.17 3.46
CA ILE A 199 -13.88 1.33 3.02
C ILE A 199 -12.81 0.84 2.03
N PRO A 200 -12.75 1.39 0.79
CA PRO A 200 -11.73 1.01 -0.17
C PRO A 200 -10.31 1.29 0.35
N THR A 201 -9.44 0.29 0.30
CA THR A 201 -8.08 0.42 0.84
C THR A 201 -7.18 1.35 0.05
N SER A 202 -7.46 1.57 -1.24
CA SER A 202 -6.62 2.37 -2.14
C SER A 202 -6.93 3.87 -2.15
N GLY A 203 -7.82 4.32 -1.27
CA GLY A 203 -8.15 5.73 -1.15
C GLY A 203 -8.79 6.00 0.18
N GLN A 204 -7.98 6.14 1.24
CA GLN A 204 -8.45 6.91 2.38
C GLN A 204 -8.85 8.28 1.85
N ALA A 205 -10.15 8.52 1.80
CA ALA A 205 -10.66 9.84 1.43
C ALA A 205 -10.07 10.81 2.45
N ILE A 206 -9.41 11.87 1.96
CA ILE A 206 -8.95 12.95 2.83
C ILE A 206 -10.20 13.52 3.50
N ILE A 207 -10.34 13.31 4.82
CA ILE A 207 -11.45 13.84 5.62
C ILE A 207 -11.07 15.25 6.11
N SER A 208 -12.08 16.08 6.40
CA SER A 208 -11.87 17.39 7.04
C SER A 208 -10.95 17.31 8.26
N ASP A 209 -11.06 16.24 9.05
CA ASP A 209 -10.27 16.05 10.26
C ASP A 209 -8.80 15.77 9.95
N ALA A 210 -8.52 15.03 8.88
CA ALA A 210 -7.16 14.82 8.40
C ALA A 210 -6.54 16.15 7.92
N LEU A 211 -7.31 16.98 7.21
CA LEU A 211 -6.86 18.32 6.79
C LEU A 211 -6.63 19.26 7.97
N LYS A 212 -7.48 19.20 9.01
CA LYS A 212 -7.31 19.98 10.24
C LYS A 212 -6.03 19.56 10.97
N LYS A 213 -5.80 18.26 11.13
CA LYS A 213 -4.57 17.71 11.74
C LYS A 213 -3.34 18.15 10.95
N LEU A 214 -3.38 18.06 9.62
CA LEU A 214 -2.30 18.53 8.74
C LEU A 214 -2.03 20.03 8.91
N HIS A 215 -3.08 20.85 9.00
CA HIS A 215 -2.95 22.29 9.19
C HIS A 215 -2.29 22.63 10.54
N LEU A 216 -2.78 22.05 11.64
CA LEU A 216 -2.22 22.26 12.97
C LEU A 216 -0.77 21.81 13.06
N PHE A 217 -0.46 20.67 12.42
CA PHE A 217 0.91 20.16 12.32
C PHE A 217 1.83 21.15 11.59
N ASN A 218 1.36 21.76 10.50
CA ASN A 218 2.15 22.71 9.71
C ASN A 218 2.23 24.12 10.34
N GLU A 219 1.24 24.57 11.10
CA GLU A 219 1.27 25.87 11.79
C GLU A 219 2.26 25.90 12.96
N ASN A 220 2.41 24.77 13.65
CA ASN A 220 3.36 24.63 14.75
C ASN A 220 4.82 24.53 14.28
N TRP A 221 5.06 24.55 12.97
CA TRP A 221 6.41 24.54 12.41
C TRP A 221 6.94 25.97 12.28
N GLU A 222 7.88 26.35 13.16
CA GLU A 222 8.57 27.62 13.06
C GLU A 222 9.23 27.75 11.68
N LEU A 223 9.13 28.95 11.08
CA LEU A 223 9.82 29.30 9.84
C LEU A 223 11.33 29.29 10.09
N ARG A 224 11.95 28.12 10.08
CA ARG A 224 13.41 28.00 10.04
C ARG A 224 13.85 28.40 8.64
N GLU A 225 14.77 29.36 8.57
CA GLU A 225 15.50 29.62 7.34
C GLU A 225 16.21 28.33 6.94
N TYR A 226 15.86 27.79 5.77
CA TYR A 226 16.59 26.67 5.23
C TYR A 226 18.02 27.14 4.97
N PRO A 227 19.06 26.49 5.52
CA PRO A 227 20.40 26.79 5.09
C PRO A 227 20.46 26.55 3.58
N PRO A 228 21.10 27.46 2.81
CA PRO A 228 21.17 27.33 1.37
C PRO A 228 21.71 25.94 0.99
N PRO A 229 21.26 25.34 -0.13
CA PRO A 229 21.60 23.96 -0.53
C PRO A 229 23.09 23.63 -0.64
N ASN A 230 23.96 24.64 -0.45
CA ASN A 230 25.41 24.56 -0.57
C ASN A 230 26.12 24.58 0.80
N ALA A 231 25.40 24.49 1.93
CA ALA A 231 26.00 24.50 3.26
C ALA A 231 26.51 23.12 3.73
N HIS A 232 26.32 22.06 2.94
CA HIS A 232 26.95 20.77 3.19
C HIS A 232 28.09 20.53 2.18
N SER A 233 29.28 20.29 2.74
CA SER A 233 30.52 19.88 2.08
C SER A 233 31.42 20.98 1.51
N THR A 234 32.02 21.80 2.39
CA THR A 234 33.49 21.91 2.43
C THR A 234 33.95 22.42 3.80
N LYS A 235 34.08 21.52 4.78
CA LYS A 235 34.98 21.75 5.92
C LYS A 235 35.98 20.60 5.99
N HIS A 236 36.93 20.63 5.05
CA HIS A 236 38.30 20.22 5.35
C HIS A 236 39.00 21.47 5.88
N SER A 237 39.04 21.63 7.20
CA SER A 237 40.08 22.43 7.83
C SER A 237 40.36 21.81 9.18
N ASP A 238 41.58 21.27 9.30
CA ASP A 238 42.22 20.83 10.52
C ASP A 238 41.95 21.78 11.69
N LEU A 239 41.51 21.22 12.82
CA LEU A 239 42.10 21.35 14.17
C LEU A 239 41.07 21.04 15.26
N ASP A 240 41.40 20.00 16.01
CA ASP A 240 41.16 19.77 17.44
C ASP A 240 39.72 19.84 18.04
N LYS A 241 39.26 18.63 18.40
CA LYS A 241 38.65 18.23 19.69
C LYS A 241 37.47 19.04 20.24
N VAL A 242 36.26 18.52 20.02
CA VAL A 242 35.26 18.25 21.10
C VAL A 242 34.43 17.03 20.66
N PRO A 243 34.28 15.95 21.46
CA PRO A 243 33.30 14.91 21.20
C PRO A 243 31.94 15.39 21.74
N LEU A 244 31.06 15.82 20.83
CA LEU A 244 29.63 15.92 21.11
C LEU A 244 28.89 14.90 20.25
N ASP A 245 27.83 14.36 20.84
CA ASP A 245 27.00 13.24 20.40
C ASP A 245 26.31 13.53 19.04
N ASP A 246 26.93 13.10 17.95
CA ASP A 246 26.47 13.32 16.57
C ASP A 246 25.39 12.31 16.12
N THR A 247 24.96 11.41 17.00
CA THR A 247 24.00 10.35 16.66
C THR A 247 22.56 10.88 16.54
N GLU A 248 22.21 11.91 17.32
CA GLU A 248 20.85 12.45 17.40
C GLU A 248 20.53 13.43 16.27
N ASN A 249 21.53 14.22 15.84
CA ASN A 249 21.35 15.23 14.78
C ASN A 249 21.27 14.63 13.36
N GLN A 250 21.86 13.45 13.15
CA GLN A 250 21.83 12.80 11.84
C GLN A 250 20.50 12.07 11.57
N LEU A 251 19.79 11.65 12.63
CA LEU A 251 18.44 11.07 12.57
C LEU A 251 17.35 12.13 12.35
N LEU A 252 17.53 13.34 12.88
CA LEU A 252 16.58 14.45 12.67
C LEU A 252 16.63 15.03 11.25
N ALA A 253 17.79 14.96 10.58
CA ALA A 253 17.96 15.50 9.23
C ALA A 253 17.29 14.66 8.13
N SER A 254 17.00 13.38 8.35
CA SER A 254 16.34 12.52 7.36
C SER A 254 14.83 12.67 7.28
N ASP A 255 14.19 13.23 8.32
CA ASP A 255 12.73 13.35 8.43
C ASP A 255 12.19 14.76 8.07
N GLU A 256 13.07 15.72 7.80
CA GLU A 256 12.67 17.09 7.43
C GLU A 256 12.38 17.22 5.93
N TRP A 257 11.38 16.48 5.43
CA TRP A 257 10.97 16.62 4.03
C TRP A 257 10.33 17.99 3.76
N GLY A 258 10.89 18.72 2.78
CA GLY A 258 10.29 19.85 2.06
C GLY A 258 10.38 21.25 2.71
N GLY A 259 10.80 21.37 3.97
CA GLY A 259 10.77 22.66 4.67
C GLY A 259 9.36 23.26 4.82
N SER A 260 9.27 24.40 5.48
CA SER A 260 7.98 25.04 5.82
C SER A 260 7.18 25.48 4.59
N MET A 261 7.87 25.95 3.54
CA MET A 261 7.23 26.40 2.30
C MET A 261 6.59 25.24 1.53
N ALA A 262 7.32 24.15 1.25
CA ALA A 262 6.72 23.05 0.50
C ALA A 262 5.58 22.37 1.28
N ARG A 263 5.66 22.32 2.61
CA ARG A 263 4.56 21.82 3.45
C ARG A 263 3.29 22.67 3.31
N ARG A 264 3.42 24.00 3.30
CA ARG A 264 2.30 24.93 3.06
C ARG A 264 1.76 24.80 1.63
N GLU A 265 2.63 24.61 0.64
CA GLU A 265 2.22 24.38 -0.75
C GLU A 265 1.41 23.08 -0.89
N ILE A 266 1.89 21.97 -0.30
CA ILE A 266 1.18 20.69 -0.29
C ILE A 266 -0.15 20.79 0.44
N GLN A 267 -0.18 21.50 1.57
CA GLN A 267 -1.43 21.75 2.27
C GLN A 267 -2.43 22.53 1.42
N ALA A 268 -1.98 23.56 0.69
CA ALA A 268 -2.83 24.31 -0.23
C ALA A 268 -3.36 23.41 -1.36
N ILE A 269 -2.52 22.53 -1.93
CA ILE A 269 -2.92 21.55 -2.94
C ILE A 269 -4.03 20.63 -2.41
N TYR A 270 -3.87 20.07 -1.21
CA TYR A 270 -4.87 19.19 -0.61
C TYR A 270 -6.18 19.92 -0.31
N LEU A 271 -6.13 21.16 0.18
CA LEU A 271 -7.33 21.95 0.43
C LEU A 271 -8.07 22.25 -0.88
N ILE A 272 -7.37 22.65 -1.94
CA ILE A 272 -7.99 22.90 -3.26
C ILE A 272 -8.59 21.61 -3.82
N ALA A 273 -7.87 20.49 -3.76
CA ALA A 273 -8.37 19.18 -4.18
C ALA A 273 -9.66 18.82 -3.44
N PHE A 274 -9.67 18.97 -2.10
CA PHE A 274 -10.79 18.62 -1.25
C PHE A 274 -12.01 19.51 -1.49
N PHE A 275 -11.83 20.84 -1.55
CA PHE A 275 -12.96 21.77 -1.70
C PHE A 275 -13.52 21.81 -3.12
N CYS A 276 -12.68 21.64 -4.14
CA CYS A 276 -13.10 21.65 -5.53
C CYS A 276 -13.37 20.25 -6.10
N LEU A 277 -13.20 19.19 -5.29
CA LEU A 277 -13.34 17.78 -5.68
C LEU A 277 -12.48 17.43 -6.90
N LEU A 278 -11.24 17.94 -6.91
CA LEU A 278 -10.30 17.78 -8.01
C LEU A 278 -9.33 16.64 -7.73
N ARG A 279 -8.92 15.95 -8.79
CA ARG A 279 -7.78 15.03 -8.76
C ARG A 279 -6.49 15.81 -8.62
N SER A 280 -5.44 15.19 -8.06
CA SER A 280 -4.14 15.85 -7.88
C SER A 280 -3.55 16.38 -9.20
N ASP A 281 -3.75 15.67 -10.32
CA ASP A 281 -3.28 16.12 -11.64
C ASP A 281 -4.05 17.34 -12.18
N GLU A 282 -5.28 17.57 -11.72
CA GLU A 282 -6.09 18.73 -12.07
C GLU A 282 -5.65 19.96 -11.25
N VAL A 283 -5.40 19.77 -9.95
CA VAL A 283 -4.89 20.84 -9.07
C VAL A 283 -3.53 21.35 -9.54
N LEU A 284 -2.63 20.46 -9.95
CA LEU A 284 -1.29 20.83 -10.45
C LEU A 284 -1.32 21.63 -11.77
N LYS A 285 -2.45 21.65 -12.48
CA LYS A 285 -2.63 22.48 -13.70
C LYS A 285 -3.13 23.89 -13.38
N ILE A 286 -3.47 24.19 -12.13
CA ILE A 286 -3.94 25.52 -11.71
C ILE A 286 -2.77 26.50 -11.76
N ARG A 287 -2.94 27.59 -12.51
CA ARG A 287 -1.98 28.69 -12.63
C ARG A 287 -2.44 29.89 -11.82
N ARG A 288 -1.54 30.85 -11.59
CA ARG A 288 -1.85 32.08 -10.84
C ARG A 288 -3.05 32.85 -11.40
N GLU A 289 -3.21 32.86 -12.72
CA GLU A 289 -4.31 33.51 -13.45
C GLU A 289 -5.70 32.89 -13.17
N HIS A 290 -5.72 31.63 -12.71
CA HIS A 290 -6.94 30.93 -12.31
C HIS A 290 -7.38 31.26 -10.87
N LEU A 291 -6.58 32.04 -10.12
CA LEU A 291 -6.85 32.39 -8.73
C LEU A 291 -7.17 33.88 -8.61
N ILE A 292 -8.44 34.21 -8.38
CA ILE A 292 -8.88 35.58 -8.17
C ILE A 292 -9.08 35.80 -6.67
N LEU A 293 -8.23 36.66 -6.09
CA LEU A 293 -8.38 37.11 -4.71
C LEU A 293 -9.45 38.19 -4.65
N SER A 294 -10.41 38.04 -3.75
CA SER A 294 -11.43 39.06 -3.50
C SER A 294 -10.81 40.31 -2.84
N LYS A 295 -11.51 41.45 -2.97
CA LYS A 295 -11.04 42.74 -2.45
C LYS A 295 -10.93 42.80 -0.92
N ASP A 296 -11.66 41.94 -0.22
CA ASP A 296 -11.60 41.79 1.25
C ASP A 296 -10.43 40.91 1.71
N GLY A 297 -9.71 40.26 0.78
CA GLY A 297 -8.58 39.36 1.07
C GLY A 297 -8.98 38.05 1.75
N GLN A 298 -10.27 37.77 1.93
CA GLN A 298 -10.76 36.60 2.66
C GLN A 298 -11.24 35.47 1.75
N THR A 299 -11.49 35.77 0.48
CA THR A 299 -12.05 34.80 -0.47
C THR A 299 -11.09 34.58 -1.64
N VAL A 300 -10.91 33.30 -2.00
CA VAL A 300 -10.19 32.90 -3.20
C VAL A 300 -11.21 32.27 -4.15
N THR A 301 -11.40 32.88 -5.32
CA THR A 301 -12.17 32.28 -6.40
C THR A 301 -11.21 31.50 -7.29
N VAL A 302 -11.44 30.20 -7.43
CA VAL A 302 -10.67 29.32 -8.33
C VAL A 302 -11.47 29.11 -9.61
N THR A 303 -10.91 29.50 -10.75
CA THR A 303 -11.45 29.23 -12.07
C THR A 303 -10.82 27.97 -12.62
N LEU A 304 -11.61 26.91 -12.79
CA LEU A 304 -11.09 25.63 -13.28
C LEU A 304 -10.75 25.73 -14.79
N PRO A 305 -9.57 25.26 -15.22
CA PRO A 305 -9.12 25.41 -16.61
C PRO A 305 -9.67 24.36 -17.59
N PHE A 306 -10.71 23.61 -17.22
CA PHE A 306 -11.32 22.54 -17.99
C PHE A 306 -12.84 22.57 -17.91
#